data_AF-A0A6A4GIK8-F1
#
_entry.id   AF-A0A6A4GIK8-F1
#
_cell.length_a   1.000
_cell.length_b   1.000
_cell.length_c   1.000
_cell.angle_alpha   90.00
_cell.angle_beta   90.00
_cell.angle_gamma   90.00
#
_symmetry.space_group_name_H-M   'P 1'
#
loop_
_entity.id
_entity.type
_entity.pdbx_description
1 polymer ?
#
loop_
_entity_poly.entity_id
_entity_poly.type
_entity_poly.pdbx_seq_one_letter_code
_entity_poly.pdbx_strand_id
1 'polypeptide(L)'
;MALAVPANNSNVILPPPPQNPPTIDNVGRARRYEANMTILQLQRGTLANAPTDAECGLVAQYSLAVAAKNAPASELQCMCYISHISCVDAAPAWFHGALQAALDPILQEVQGLRGDVQMLRGEVGAMRRDLVILDNRSKGDGLRVPFAAVCNGAGNLPEPNLGLPALTNITVLNTLTQGQAAGWYQHYFPGGPANQSKAAMVNQIARYIGYSAAL
;
A
#
# COMPACT_ATOMS: atom_id res chain seq x y z
N MET A 1 22.63 -20.42 -29.59
CA MET A 1 22.37 -19.94 -30.97
C MET A 1 23.61 -19.25 -31.51
N ALA A 2 24.13 -19.69 -32.66
CA ALA A 2 25.27 -19.05 -33.34
C ALA A 2 24.87 -17.64 -33.83
N LEU A 3 25.78 -16.66 -33.70
CA LEU A 3 25.53 -15.32 -34.21
C LEU A 3 25.77 -15.30 -35.72
N ALA A 4 24.75 -14.93 -36.49
CA ALA A 4 24.87 -14.76 -37.93
C ALA A 4 25.58 -13.45 -38.24
N VAL A 5 26.53 -13.49 -39.17
CA VAL A 5 27.25 -12.30 -39.64
C VAL A 5 26.34 -11.52 -40.59
N PRO A 6 26.06 -10.22 -40.34
CA PRO A 6 25.27 -9.42 -41.27
C PRO A 6 25.97 -9.29 -42.62
N ALA A 7 25.25 -9.57 -43.69
CA ALA A 7 25.74 -9.34 -45.05
C ALA A 7 25.87 -7.83 -45.33
N ASN A 8 26.74 -7.46 -46.28
CA ASN A 8 26.88 -6.10 -46.76
C ASN A 8 26.90 -6.07 -48.29
N ASN A 9 26.44 -4.97 -48.88
CA ASN A 9 26.49 -4.74 -50.33
C ASN A 9 27.77 -4.01 -50.78
N SER A 10 28.68 -3.74 -49.84
CA SER A 10 29.87 -2.91 -50.04
C SER A 10 31.15 -3.70 -50.33
N ASN A 11 31.01 -4.99 -50.67
CA ASN A 11 32.12 -5.92 -50.93
C ASN A 11 33.13 -6.03 -49.76
N VAL A 12 32.72 -5.70 -48.53
CA VAL A 12 33.55 -5.91 -47.35
C VAL A 12 33.55 -7.40 -47.05
N ILE A 13 34.75 -7.97 -46.91
CA ILE A 13 34.92 -9.39 -46.59
C ILE A 13 34.23 -9.68 -45.26
N LEU A 14 33.30 -10.65 -45.28
CA LEU A 14 32.59 -11.08 -44.08
C LEU A 14 33.55 -11.81 -43.14
N PRO A 15 33.56 -11.51 -41.83
CA PRO A 15 34.30 -12.31 -40.88
C PRO A 15 33.75 -13.76 -40.85
N PRO A 16 34.58 -14.76 -40.56
CA PRO A 16 34.10 -16.12 -40.38
C PRO A 16 33.10 -16.18 -39.21
N PRO A 17 32.09 -17.08 -39.27
CA PRO A 17 31.14 -17.25 -38.18
C PRO A 17 31.86 -17.44 -36.83
N PRO A 18 31.39 -16.80 -35.76
CA PRO A 18 32.05 -16.91 -34.48
C PRO A 18 31.91 -18.32 -33.90
N GLN A 19 32.92 -18.73 -33.13
CA GLN A 19 32.85 -19.98 -32.37
C GLN A 19 31.77 -19.88 -31.28
N ASN A 20 31.38 -21.01 -30.71
CA ASN A 20 30.44 -21.06 -29.60
C ASN A 20 31.07 -21.78 -28.40
N PRO A 21 31.47 -21.06 -27.33
CA PRO A 21 31.36 -19.60 -27.14
C PRO A 21 32.32 -18.80 -28.03
N PRO A 22 32.01 -17.53 -28.37
CA PRO A 22 32.93 -16.69 -29.12
C PRO A 22 34.22 -16.45 -28.35
N THR A 23 35.34 -16.46 -29.05
CA THR A 23 36.67 -16.12 -28.50
C THR A 23 36.93 -14.62 -28.57
N ILE A 24 37.95 -14.14 -27.86
CA ILE A 24 38.38 -12.74 -27.94
C ILE A 24 38.79 -12.36 -29.38
N ASP A 25 39.33 -13.30 -30.14
CA ASP A 25 39.62 -13.13 -31.56
C ASP A 25 38.34 -12.93 -32.40
N ASN A 26 37.23 -13.56 -32.02
CA ASN A 26 35.94 -13.29 -32.66
C ASN A 26 35.49 -11.85 -32.39
N VAL A 27 35.70 -11.33 -31.18
CA VAL A 27 35.41 -9.93 -30.84
C VAL A 27 36.25 -8.97 -31.69
N GLY A 28 37.56 -9.21 -31.78
CA GLY A 28 38.47 -8.40 -32.59
C GLY A 28 38.09 -8.39 -34.07
N ARG A 29 37.70 -9.55 -34.62
CA ARG A 29 37.21 -9.64 -36.02
C ARG A 29 35.89 -8.89 -36.24
N ALA A 30 34.94 -9.00 -35.30
CA ALA A 30 33.66 -8.30 -35.39
C ALA A 30 33.83 -6.78 -35.31
N ARG A 31 34.71 -6.30 -34.41
CA ARG A 31 35.09 -4.88 -34.30
C ARG A 31 35.77 -4.35 -35.56
N ARG A 32 36.66 -5.14 -36.17
CA ARG A 32 37.31 -4.75 -37.44
C ARG A 32 36.31 -4.68 -38.59
N TYR A 33 35.34 -5.59 -38.64
CA TYR A 33 34.28 -5.57 -39.64
C TYR A 33 33.40 -4.32 -39.50
N GLU A 34 32.99 -3.98 -38.27
CA GLU A 34 32.29 -2.74 -37.93
C GLU A 34 33.07 -1.49 -38.38
N ALA A 35 34.35 -1.38 -38.01
CA ALA A 35 35.18 -0.24 -38.37
C ALA A 35 35.32 -0.06 -39.89
N ASN A 36 35.51 -1.16 -40.64
CA ASN A 36 35.59 -1.10 -42.10
C ASN A 36 34.27 -0.60 -42.73
N MET A 37 33.13 -1.05 -42.21
CA MET A 37 31.81 -0.59 -42.66
C MET A 37 31.61 0.91 -42.38
N THR A 38 31.96 1.38 -41.18
CA THR A 38 31.86 2.81 -40.83
C THR A 38 32.80 3.68 -41.67
N ILE A 39 34.03 3.23 -41.92
CA ILE A 39 34.99 3.98 -42.75
C ILE A 39 34.47 4.15 -44.19
N LEU A 40 33.93 3.09 -44.78
CA LEU A 40 33.37 3.15 -46.13
C LEU A 40 32.08 4.00 -46.18
N GLN A 41 31.28 3.98 -45.11
CA GLN A 41 30.08 4.82 -45.00
C GLN A 41 30.44 6.32 -45.00
N LEU A 42 31.53 6.70 -44.33
CA LEU A 42 32.03 8.08 -44.35
C LEU A 42 32.48 8.54 -45.75
N GLN A 43 32.72 7.60 -46.67
CA GLN A 43 33.11 7.83 -48.05
C GLN A 43 31.93 7.74 -49.04
N ARG A 44 30.67 7.80 -48.55
CA ARG A 44 29.44 7.66 -49.37
C ARG A 44 29.28 8.70 -50.49
N GLY A 45 29.97 9.83 -50.40
CA GLY A 45 30.05 10.82 -51.50
C GLY A 45 31.03 10.46 -52.62
N THR A 46 31.91 9.47 -52.40
CA THR A 46 33.00 9.09 -53.32
C THR A 46 32.93 7.63 -53.77
N LEU A 47 32.30 6.74 -52.99
CA LEU A 47 32.14 5.33 -53.30
C LEU A 47 30.69 5.03 -53.68
N ALA A 48 30.49 4.51 -54.90
CA ALA A 48 29.16 4.18 -55.43
C ALA A 48 28.43 3.07 -54.63
N ASN A 49 29.16 2.24 -53.87
CA ASN A 49 28.64 1.12 -53.10
C ASN A 49 28.89 1.26 -51.58
N ALA A 50 28.99 2.49 -51.07
CA ALA A 50 29.19 2.71 -49.64
C ALA A 50 28.04 2.12 -48.79
N PRO A 51 28.33 1.57 -47.59
CA PRO A 51 27.33 1.04 -46.69
C PRO A 51 26.23 2.05 -46.35
N THR A 52 25.00 1.56 -46.23
CA THR A 52 23.88 2.32 -45.68
C THR A 52 23.97 2.40 -44.15
N ASP A 53 23.31 3.40 -43.57
CA ASP A 53 23.24 3.57 -42.11
C ASP A 53 22.60 2.33 -41.44
N ALA A 54 21.66 1.68 -42.12
CA ALA A 54 21.03 0.44 -41.66
C ALA A 54 22.03 -0.74 -41.65
N GLU A 55 22.85 -0.89 -42.69
CA GLU A 55 23.90 -1.92 -42.73
C GLU A 55 24.94 -1.68 -41.63
N CYS A 56 25.39 -0.43 -41.42
CA CYS A 56 26.30 -0.11 -40.33
C CYS A 56 25.67 -0.37 -38.96
N GLY A 57 24.38 -0.04 -38.77
CA GLY A 57 23.65 -0.34 -37.54
C GLY A 57 23.56 -1.85 -37.24
N LEU A 58 23.31 -2.68 -38.26
CA LEU A 58 23.27 -4.14 -38.12
C LEU A 58 24.65 -4.72 -37.75
N VAL A 59 25.71 -4.21 -38.35
CA VAL A 59 27.08 -4.66 -38.03
C VAL A 59 27.53 -4.21 -36.64
N ALA A 60 27.13 -3.02 -36.20
CA ALA A 60 27.35 -2.56 -34.83
C ALA A 60 26.63 -3.46 -33.80
N GLN A 61 25.38 -3.82 -34.04
CA GLN A 61 24.64 -4.77 -33.20
C GLN A 61 25.34 -6.14 -33.14
N TYR A 62 25.80 -6.65 -34.30
CA TYR A 62 26.55 -7.89 -34.36
C TYR A 62 27.86 -7.83 -33.55
N SER A 63 28.64 -6.76 -33.69
CA SER A 63 29.89 -6.54 -32.95
C SER A 63 29.68 -6.56 -31.43
N LEU A 64 28.66 -5.85 -30.95
CA LEU A 64 28.26 -5.83 -29.53
C LEU A 64 27.78 -7.20 -29.06
N ALA A 65 27.01 -7.93 -29.86
CA ALA A 65 26.52 -9.25 -29.51
C ALA A 65 27.66 -10.28 -29.38
N VAL A 66 28.69 -10.20 -30.24
CA VAL A 66 29.88 -11.06 -30.15
C VAL A 66 30.68 -10.75 -28.88
N ALA A 67 30.87 -9.46 -28.56
CA ALA A 67 31.53 -9.02 -27.33
C ALA A 67 30.78 -9.48 -26.08
N ALA A 68 29.46 -9.28 -26.03
CA ALA A 68 28.62 -9.68 -24.89
C ALA A 68 28.65 -11.20 -24.64
N LYS A 69 28.75 -12.02 -25.70
CA LYS A 69 28.85 -13.48 -25.55
C LYS A 69 30.26 -13.98 -25.22
N ASN A 70 31.30 -13.18 -25.46
CA ASN A 70 32.68 -13.50 -25.06
C ASN A 70 33.00 -13.04 -23.63
N ALA A 71 32.27 -12.05 -23.10
CA ALA A 71 32.53 -11.48 -21.78
C ALA A 71 32.40 -12.53 -20.65
N PRO A 72 33.32 -12.52 -19.66
CA PRO A 72 33.17 -13.36 -18.49
C PRO A 72 31.93 -12.93 -17.70
N ALA A 73 31.20 -13.90 -17.15
CA ALA A 73 29.94 -13.66 -16.42
C ALA A 73 30.08 -12.67 -15.24
N SER A 74 31.31 -12.43 -14.76
CA SER A 74 31.65 -11.50 -13.69
C SER A 74 31.79 -10.02 -14.09
N GLU A 75 31.84 -9.68 -15.39
CA GLU A 75 32.08 -8.30 -15.88
C GLU A 75 30.88 -7.63 -16.57
N LEU A 76 29.76 -8.34 -16.71
CA LEU A 76 28.50 -7.79 -17.26
C LEU A 76 27.90 -6.65 -16.41
N GLN A 77 28.46 -6.37 -15.23
CA GLN A 77 27.97 -5.36 -14.31
C GLN A 77 28.47 -3.93 -14.58
N CYS A 78 29.41 -3.72 -15.52
CA CYS A 78 30.03 -2.39 -15.73
C CYS A 78 29.92 -1.80 -17.15
N MET A 79 29.19 -2.40 -18.09
CA MET A 79 29.14 -1.90 -19.48
C MET A 79 27.77 -1.42 -19.99
N CYS A 80 26.87 -1.02 -19.11
CA CYS A 80 25.56 -0.44 -19.46
C CYS A 80 25.55 1.11 -19.52
N TYR A 81 26.63 1.76 -19.96
CA TYR A 81 26.63 3.24 -20.09
C TYR A 81 26.55 3.78 -21.53
N ILE A 82 26.67 2.97 -22.60
CA ILE A 82 26.74 3.55 -23.97
C ILE A 82 25.82 2.89 -25.01
N SER A 83 25.07 1.84 -24.68
CA SER A 83 24.04 1.35 -25.61
C SER A 83 22.81 0.92 -24.83
N HIS A 84 21.65 1.39 -25.29
CA HIS A 84 20.30 0.95 -24.92
C HIS A 84 20.11 -0.57 -25.12
N ILE A 85 20.86 -1.38 -24.38
CA ILE A 85 20.57 -2.77 -24.13
C ILE A 85 19.91 -2.75 -22.76
N SER A 86 18.61 -3.02 -22.75
CA SER A 86 17.79 -3.17 -21.57
C SER A 86 18.41 -4.25 -20.67
N CYS A 87 19.30 -3.85 -19.76
CA CYS A 87 19.58 -4.66 -18.60
C CYS A 87 18.29 -4.61 -17.79
N VAL A 88 17.62 -5.75 -17.70
CA VAL A 88 16.48 -5.91 -16.81
C VAL A 88 16.95 -5.47 -15.42
N ASP A 89 16.34 -4.40 -14.91
CA ASP A 89 16.61 -3.74 -13.62
C ASP A 89 16.38 -4.70 -12.44
N ALA A 90 17.24 -5.69 -12.27
CA ALA A 90 17.27 -6.49 -11.07
C ALA A 90 18.21 -5.81 -10.07
N ALA A 91 17.63 -5.21 -9.03
CA ALA A 91 18.39 -4.68 -7.91
C ALA A 91 19.40 -5.73 -7.39
N PRO A 92 20.59 -5.32 -6.91
CA PRO A 92 21.59 -6.25 -6.40
C PRO A 92 21.02 -7.22 -5.37
N ALA A 93 21.52 -8.46 -5.33
CA ALA A 93 20.99 -9.50 -4.43
C ALA A 93 20.96 -9.09 -2.95
N TRP A 94 21.89 -8.22 -2.51
CA TRP A 94 21.92 -7.70 -1.14
C TRP A 94 20.87 -6.62 -0.86
N PHE A 95 20.38 -5.92 -1.89
CA PHE A 95 19.53 -4.73 -1.76
C PHE A 95 18.18 -5.07 -1.13
N HIS A 96 17.56 -6.17 -1.53
CA HIS A 96 16.28 -6.61 -0.97
C HIS A 96 16.40 -6.92 0.54
N GLY A 97 17.45 -7.63 0.94
CA GLY A 97 17.69 -7.94 2.36
C GLY A 97 17.97 -6.70 3.20
N ALA A 98 18.79 -5.77 2.69
CA ALA A 98 19.08 -4.51 3.37
C ALA A 98 17.85 -3.60 3.48
N LEU A 99 17.05 -3.51 2.42
CA LEU A 99 15.81 -2.73 2.41
C LEU A 99 14.79 -3.33 3.37
N GLN A 100 14.63 -4.65 3.38
CA GLN A 100 13.72 -5.33 4.30
C GLN A 100 14.14 -5.13 5.75
N ALA A 101 15.43 -5.30 6.08
CA ALA A 101 15.95 -5.06 7.42
C ALA A 101 15.76 -3.61 7.89
N ALA A 102 15.78 -2.64 6.97
CA ALA A 102 15.52 -1.24 7.28
C ALA A 102 14.01 -0.93 7.45
N LEU A 103 13.14 -1.61 6.70
CA LEU A 103 11.69 -1.39 6.74
C LEU A 103 10.99 -2.15 7.88
N ASP A 104 11.49 -3.33 8.26
CA ASP A 104 10.91 -4.16 9.32
C ASP A 104 10.66 -3.41 10.64
N PRO A 105 11.61 -2.65 11.22
CA PRO A 105 11.34 -1.90 12.46
C PRO A 105 10.28 -0.81 12.26
N ILE A 106 10.28 -0.13 11.10
CA ILE A 106 9.28 0.89 10.78
C ILE A 106 7.89 0.25 10.68
N LEU A 107 7.77 -0.92 10.06
CA LEU A 107 6.50 -1.64 9.96
C LEU A 107 5.99 -2.07 11.34
N GLN A 108 6.87 -2.53 12.23
CA GLN A 108 6.52 -2.86 13.61
C GLN A 108 6.05 -1.65 14.40
N GLU A 109 6.76 -0.52 14.30
CA GLU A 109 6.35 0.73 14.95
C GLU A 109 4.99 1.23 14.42
N VAL A 110 4.75 1.18 13.12
CA VAL A 110 3.47 1.57 12.52
C VAL A 110 2.33 0.67 13.02
N GLN A 111 2.57 -0.63 13.19
CA GLN A 111 1.59 -1.54 13.79
C GLN A 111 1.33 -1.23 15.27
N GLY A 112 2.39 -0.94 16.04
CA GLY A 112 2.29 -0.51 17.43
C GLY A 112 1.46 0.77 17.57
N LEU A 113 1.79 1.80 16.81
CA LEU A 113 1.07 3.08 16.79
C LEU A 113 -0.41 2.90 16.41
N ARG A 114 -0.73 1.99 15.49
CA ARG A 114 -2.14 1.68 15.18
C ARG A 114 -2.87 1.07 16.38
N GLY A 115 -2.21 0.22 17.15
CA GLY A 115 -2.75 -0.32 18.40
C GLY A 115 -3.00 0.77 19.43
N ASP A 116 -2.02 1.65 19.65
CA ASP A 116 -2.12 2.76 20.61
C ASP A 116 -3.25 3.73 20.23
N VAL A 117 -3.39 4.06 18.95
CA VAL A 117 -4.49 4.92 18.46
C VAL A 117 -5.85 4.27 18.69
N GLN A 118 -5.98 2.95 18.51
CA GLN A 118 -7.23 2.24 18.80
C GLN A 118 -7.56 2.26 20.29
N MET A 119 -6.57 2.06 21.16
CA MET A 119 -6.72 2.14 22.60
C MET A 119 -7.16 3.54 23.05
N LEU A 120 -6.43 4.57 22.62
CA LEU A 120 -6.75 5.98 22.92
C LEU A 120 -8.15 6.36 22.43
N ARG A 121 -8.57 5.88 21.25
CA ARG A 121 -9.93 6.11 20.76
C ARG A 121 -10.98 5.50 21.68
N GLY A 122 -10.72 4.30 22.21
CA GLY A 122 -11.57 3.66 23.22
C GLY A 122 -11.66 4.46 24.50
N GLU A 123 -10.52 4.90 25.04
CA GLU A 123 -10.43 5.71 26.27
C GLU A 123 -11.12 7.06 26.13
N VAL A 124 -10.89 7.79 25.03
CA VAL A 124 -11.58 9.05 24.75
C VAL A 124 -13.09 8.84 24.62
N GLY A 125 -13.53 7.73 24.02
CA GLY A 125 -14.94 7.36 23.95
C GLY A 125 -15.56 7.13 25.34
N ALA A 126 -14.87 6.41 26.21
CA ALA A 126 -15.29 6.19 27.59
C ALA A 126 -15.34 7.49 28.39
N MET A 127 -14.30 8.32 28.30
CA MET A 127 -14.24 9.61 28.99
C MET A 127 -15.35 10.57 28.55
N ARG A 128 -15.67 10.63 27.25
CA ARG A 128 -16.81 11.39 26.74
C ARG A 128 -18.12 10.92 27.36
N ARG A 129 -18.33 9.60 27.46
CA ARG A 129 -19.52 9.04 28.11
C ARG A 129 -19.61 9.46 29.58
N ASP A 130 -18.50 9.35 30.30
CA ASP A 130 -18.44 9.67 31.73
C ASP A 130 -18.70 11.15 32.00
N LEU A 131 -18.21 12.05 31.14
CA LEU A 131 -18.50 13.48 31.20
C LEU A 131 -19.99 13.76 31.00
N VAL A 132 -20.66 13.09 30.06
CA VAL A 132 -22.10 13.26 29.85
C VAL A 132 -22.89 12.72 31.05
N ILE A 133 -22.48 11.59 31.62
CA ILE A 133 -23.11 11.03 32.84
C ILE A 133 -22.96 12.00 34.02
N LEU A 134 -21.78 12.60 34.19
CA LEU A 134 -21.52 13.59 35.24
C LEU A 134 -22.33 14.87 35.03
N ASP A 135 -22.41 15.35 33.78
CA ASP A 135 -23.26 16.48 33.40
C ASP A 135 -24.73 16.20 33.74
N ASN A 136 -25.24 15.02 33.37
CA ASN A 136 -26.61 14.61 33.72
C ASN A 136 -26.85 14.52 35.23
N ARG A 137 -25.88 14.03 36.02
CA ARG A 137 -25.96 14.06 37.50
C ARG A 137 -26.15 15.48 38.02
N SER A 138 -25.46 16.45 37.44
CA SER A 138 -25.54 17.87 37.86
C SER A 138 -26.91 18.50 37.56
N LYS A 139 -27.69 17.93 36.63
CA LYS A 139 -29.01 18.45 36.22
C LYS A 139 -30.18 18.00 37.11
N GLY A 140 -29.93 17.15 38.10
CA GLY A 140 -30.96 16.68 39.02
C GLY A 140 -32.05 15.86 38.32
N ASP A 141 -33.28 16.36 38.31
CA ASP A 141 -34.45 15.69 37.71
C ASP A 141 -34.56 15.89 36.19
N GLY A 142 -33.74 16.77 35.60
CA GLY A 142 -33.78 17.10 34.19
C GLY A 142 -34.93 18.03 33.77
N LEU A 143 -35.74 18.56 34.70
CA LEU A 143 -36.89 19.41 34.39
C LEU A 143 -36.48 20.83 33.99
N ARG A 144 -35.43 21.37 34.63
CA ARG A 144 -34.89 22.70 34.32
C ARG A 144 -33.90 22.68 33.17
N VAL A 145 -33.04 21.67 33.16
CA VAL A 145 -32.01 21.45 32.12
C VAL A 145 -32.10 20.00 31.69
N PRO A 146 -32.49 19.71 30.43
CA PRO A 146 -32.67 18.34 29.96
C PRO A 146 -31.40 17.50 30.02
N PHE A 147 -31.56 16.21 30.33
CA PHE A 147 -30.51 15.21 30.19
C PHE A 147 -30.02 15.16 28.74
N ALA A 148 -28.71 15.03 28.59
CA ALA A 148 -28.05 14.76 27.33
C ALA A 148 -28.07 13.25 27.06
N ALA A 149 -28.11 12.87 25.78
CA ALA A 149 -28.09 11.47 25.38
C ALA A 149 -26.73 10.83 25.70
N VAL A 150 -26.76 9.69 26.38
CA VAL A 150 -25.57 8.92 26.75
C VAL A 150 -25.38 7.81 25.72
N CYS A 151 -24.15 7.62 25.23
CA CYS A 151 -23.86 6.50 24.35
C CYS A 151 -23.79 5.18 25.13
N ASN A 152 -24.15 4.07 24.49
CA ASN A 152 -24.04 2.74 25.10
C ASN A 152 -22.58 2.25 25.24
N GLY A 153 -22.41 1.00 25.69
CA GLY A 153 -21.09 0.37 25.84
C GLY A 153 -20.28 0.27 24.53
N ALA A 154 -20.96 0.22 23.38
CA ALA A 154 -20.35 0.21 22.06
C ALA A 154 -20.03 1.63 21.52
N GLY A 155 -20.34 2.69 22.27
CA GLY A 155 -20.13 4.07 21.85
C GLY A 155 -21.22 4.62 20.92
N ASN A 156 -22.30 3.87 20.71
CA ASN A 156 -23.41 4.31 19.88
C ASN A 156 -24.36 5.17 20.70
N LEU A 157 -24.72 6.34 20.17
CA LEU A 157 -25.86 7.10 20.70
C LEU A 157 -27.16 6.36 20.38
N PRO A 158 -28.21 6.58 21.18
CA PRO A 158 -29.53 6.09 20.82
C PRO A 158 -29.96 6.68 19.48
N GLU A 159 -30.18 5.80 18.50
CA GLU A 159 -30.55 6.22 17.17
C GLU A 159 -31.94 6.88 17.19
N PRO A 160 -32.14 7.96 16.40
CA PRO A 160 -33.46 8.58 16.24
C PRO A 160 -34.54 7.59 15.77
N ASN A 161 -34.12 6.50 15.11
CA ASN A 161 -34.97 5.52 14.47
C ASN A 161 -35.50 4.43 15.40
N LEU A 162 -35.12 4.42 16.68
CA LEU A 162 -35.64 3.44 17.65
C LEU A 162 -37.14 3.63 17.93
N GLY A 163 -37.74 4.76 17.50
CA GLY A 163 -39.13 5.09 17.80
C GLY A 163 -39.38 5.30 19.31
N LEU A 164 -38.30 5.52 20.07
CA LEU A 164 -38.32 5.65 21.51
C LEU A 164 -38.34 7.13 21.91
N PRO A 165 -39.06 7.48 22.99
CA PRO A 165 -39.06 8.85 23.51
C PRO A 165 -37.68 9.19 24.06
N ALA A 166 -37.20 10.41 23.77
CA ALA A 166 -35.92 10.90 24.27
C ALA A 166 -35.94 11.04 25.80
N LEU A 167 -34.95 10.44 26.47
CA LEU A 167 -34.82 10.44 27.94
C LEU A 167 -34.30 11.78 28.47
N THR A 168 -35.14 12.82 28.39
CA THR A 168 -34.76 14.20 28.69
C THR A 168 -34.89 14.57 30.17
N ASN A 169 -35.68 13.82 30.95
CA ASN A 169 -35.90 14.07 32.37
C ASN A 169 -36.51 12.82 33.04
N ILE A 170 -36.64 12.88 34.35
CA ILE A 170 -37.14 11.75 35.15
C ILE A 170 -38.62 11.43 34.92
N THR A 171 -39.44 12.44 34.59
CA THR A 171 -40.86 12.24 34.28
C THR A 171 -41.02 11.40 33.01
N VAL A 172 -40.22 11.67 31.97
CA VAL A 172 -40.21 10.85 30.75
C VAL A 172 -39.81 9.41 31.08
N LEU A 173 -38.77 9.23 31.90
CA LEU A 173 -38.30 7.90 32.30
C LEU A 173 -39.37 7.09 33.06
N ASN A 174 -40.10 7.73 33.98
CA ASN A 174 -41.14 7.08 34.77
C ASN A 174 -42.42 6.77 33.96
N THR A 175 -42.70 7.57 32.93
CA THR A 175 -43.87 7.42 32.06
C THR A 175 -43.66 6.43 30.90
N LEU A 176 -42.45 5.89 30.71
CA LEU A 176 -42.18 4.88 29.68
C LEU A 176 -43.15 3.70 29.76
N THR A 177 -43.64 3.22 28.62
CA THR A 177 -44.37 1.94 28.56
C THR A 177 -43.41 0.77 28.77
N GLN A 178 -43.92 -0.43 29.09
CA GLN A 178 -43.09 -1.64 29.20
C GLN A 178 -42.24 -1.88 27.94
N GLY A 179 -42.83 -1.70 26.76
CA GLY A 179 -42.12 -1.85 25.48
C GLY A 179 -41.04 -0.80 25.26
N GLN A 180 -41.30 0.46 25.62
CA GLN A 180 -40.30 1.53 25.52
C GLN A 180 -39.14 1.34 26.50
N ALA A 181 -39.45 0.94 27.74
CA ALA A 181 -38.44 0.61 28.73
C ALA A 181 -37.57 -0.57 28.26
N ALA A 182 -38.18 -1.62 27.67
CA ALA A 182 -37.45 -2.74 27.08
C ALA A 182 -36.56 -2.31 25.91
N GLY A 183 -37.04 -1.44 25.02
CA GLY A 183 -36.24 -0.91 23.90
C GLY A 183 -35.02 -0.12 24.39
N TRP A 184 -35.22 0.78 25.35
CA TRP A 184 -34.10 1.51 25.98
C TRP A 184 -33.15 0.57 26.73
N TYR A 185 -33.69 -0.44 27.40
CA TYR A 185 -32.90 -1.41 28.14
C TYR A 185 -32.00 -2.22 27.19
N GLN A 186 -32.53 -2.70 26.07
CA GLN A 186 -31.74 -3.43 25.06
C GLN A 186 -30.64 -2.57 24.44
N HIS A 187 -30.89 -1.26 24.26
CA HIS A 187 -29.88 -0.35 23.72
C HIS A 187 -28.66 -0.21 24.66
N TYR A 188 -28.89 -0.05 25.96
CA TYR A 188 -27.82 0.14 26.95
C TYR A 188 -27.21 -1.18 27.45
N PHE A 189 -28.00 -2.24 27.49
CA PHE A 189 -27.64 -3.55 28.04
C PHE A 189 -27.93 -4.67 27.04
N PRO A 190 -27.20 -4.73 25.90
CA PRO A 190 -27.35 -5.81 24.93
C PRO A 190 -26.99 -7.14 25.60
N GLY A 191 -27.98 -8.04 25.74
CA GLY A 191 -27.83 -9.32 26.45
C GLY A 191 -28.36 -9.34 27.89
N GLY A 192 -29.00 -8.26 28.36
CA GLY A 192 -29.69 -8.26 29.64
C GLY A 192 -30.87 -9.26 29.70
N PRO A 193 -31.33 -9.65 30.91
CA PRO A 193 -32.36 -10.67 31.08
C PRO A 193 -33.70 -10.23 30.46
N ALA A 194 -34.29 -11.11 29.64
CA ALA A 194 -35.50 -10.83 28.86
C ALA A 194 -36.75 -10.51 29.70
N ASN A 195 -36.80 -10.95 30.96
CA ASN A 195 -37.99 -10.86 31.83
C ASN A 195 -37.83 -9.87 32.99
N GLN A 196 -37.12 -8.75 32.78
CA GLN A 196 -37.10 -7.69 33.80
C GLN A 196 -38.43 -6.92 33.87
N SER A 197 -38.84 -6.56 35.08
CA SER A 197 -39.98 -5.67 35.29
C SER A 197 -39.67 -4.25 34.75
N LYS A 198 -40.71 -3.50 34.36
CA LYS A 198 -40.57 -2.08 33.96
C LYS A 198 -39.72 -1.30 34.96
N ALA A 199 -40.06 -1.42 36.25
CA ALA A 199 -39.41 -0.67 37.33
C ALA A 199 -37.92 -1.02 37.46
N ALA A 200 -37.54 -2.30 37.26
CA ALA A 200 -36.14 -2.70 37.27
C ALA A 200 -35.37 -2.13 36.07
N MET A 201 -35.94 -2.19 34.86
CA MET A 201 -35.32 -1.62 33.66
C MET A 201 -35.14 -0.12 33.78
N VAL A 202 -36.20 0.59 34.19
CA VAL A 202 -36.19 2.05 34.41
C VAL A 202 -35.12 2.44 35.43
N ASN A 203 -35.02 1.75 36.57
CA ASN A 203 -34.00 2.01 37.57
C ASN A 203 -32.57 1.79 37.04
N GLN A 204 -32.35 0.74 36.23
CA GLN A 204 -31.03 0.49 35.64
C GLN A 204 -30.67 1.54 34.58
N ILE A 205 -31.62 1.91 33.72
CA ILE A 205 -31.45 2.98 32.72
C ILE A 205 -31.15 4.30 33.43
N ALA A 206 -31.90 4.65 34.49
CA ALA A 206 -31.70 5.87 35.27
C ALA A 206 -30.26 5.98 35.77
N ARG A 207 -29.77 4.91 36.41
CA ARG A 207 -28.40 4.84 36.93
C ARG A 207 -27.36 4.95 35.83
N TYR A 208 -27.60 4.29 34.69
CA TYR A 208 -26.71 4.33 33.54
C TYR A 208 -26.56 5.74 32.98
N ILE A 209 -27.65 6.48 32.84
CA ILE A 209 -27.64 7.83 32.25
C ILE A 209 -27.24 8.94 33.23
N GLY A 210 -26.97 8.59 34.50
CA GLY A 210 -26.50 9.52 35.52
C GLY A 210 -27.56 10.00 36.52
N TYR A 211 -28.73 9.40 36.61
CA TYR A 211 -29.70 9.70 37.66
C TYR A 211 -29.52 8.75 38.85
N SER A 212 -29.27 9.29 40.05
CA SER A 212 -28.91 8.52 41.25
C SER A 212 -29.95 8.51 42.38
N ALA A 213 -31.04 9.27 42.26
CA ALA A 213 -32.11 9.20 43.27
C ALA A 213 -32.98 7.94 43.06
N ALA A 214 -33.55 7.41 44.14
CA ALA A 214 -34.42 6.24 44.08
C ALA A 214 -35.69 6.56 43.27
N LEU A 215 -36.07 5.67 42.36
CA LEU A 215 -37.31 5.71 41.56
C LEU A 215 -38.31 4.67 42.04
#